data_AF-A0A2V5QCM9-F1
#
_entry.id   AF-A0A2V5QCM9-F1
#
_cell.length_a   1.000
_cell.length_b   1.000
_cell.length_c   1.000
_cell.angle_alpha   90.00
_cell.angle_beta   90.00
_cell.angle_gamma   90.00
#
_symmetry.space_group_name_H-M   'P 1'
#
loop_
_entity.id
_entity.type
_entity.pdbx_description
1 polymer ?
#
loop_
_entity_poly.entity_id
_entity_poly.type
_entity_poly.pdbx_seq_one_letter_code
_entity_poly.pdbx_strand_id
1 'polypeptide(L)'
;MNKGERISRFVAELANGDVDLTQTDVAKHSFYRAFFLCWNEQRYYQAHDVLEQLWLKDTESRDADFFKGLIQAAGAFVHLQKRFEYPSHAKHGRRLSPAVRLFQLAEKNLSIFAPRHHGLDVAAFCQLLRAYADRIVAAEYKANPWSPETAPKLELG
;
A
#
# COMPACT_ATOMS: atom_id res chain seq x y z
N MET A 1 -22.86 -1.47 -11.98
CA MET A 1 -22.03 -0.87 -10.92
C MET A 1 -20.57 -0.81 -11.40
N ASN A 2 -19.98 0.38 -11.50
CA ASN A 2 -18.60 0.59 -11.96
C ASN A 2 -17.56 0.32 -10.83
N LYS A 3 -16.25 0.34 -11.16
CA LYS A 3 -15.17 0.09 -10.19
C LYS A 3 -15.26 1.04 -8.98
N GLY A 4 -15.48 2.33 -9.25
CA GLY A 4 -15.56 3.36 -8.21
C GLY A 4 -16.74 3.15 -7.25
N GLU A 5 -17.91 2.80 -7.77
CA GLU A 5 -19.10 2.49 -6.96
C GLU A 5 -18.89 1.23 -6.10
N ARG A 6 -18.20 0.21 -6.63
CA ARG A 6 -17.85 -1.00 -5.86
C ARG A 6 -16.92 -0.67 -4.70
N ILE A 7 -15.89 0.14 -4.94
CA ILE A 7 -14.93 0.54 -3.91
C ILE A 7 -15.62 1.43 -2.86
N SER A 8 -16.43 2.41 -3.27
CA SER A 8 -17.16 3.26 -2.32
C SER A 8 -18.07 2.45 -1.40
N ARG A 9 -18.78 1.45 -1.95
CA ARG A 9 -19.60 0.54 -1.13
C ARG A 9 -18.74 -0.26 -0.15
N PHE A 10 -17.63 -0.81 -0.64
CA PHE A 10 -16.69 -1.55 0.21
C PHE A 10 -16.11 -0.70 1.36
N VAL A 11 -15.73 0.55 1.08
CA VAL A 11 -15.27 1.49 2.11
C VAL A 11 -16.39 1.80 3.11
N ALA A 12 -17.64 1.95 2.64
CA ALA A 12 -18.78 2.14 3.53
C ALA A 12 -19.03 0.94 4.44
N GLU A 13 -18.91 -0.28 3.92
CA GLU A 13 -19.00 -1.51 4.73
C GLU A 13 -17.90 -1.56 5.80
N LEU A 14 -16.65 -1.21 5.46
CA LEU A 14 -15.55 -1.14 6.42
C LEU A 14 -15.72 -0.04 7.47
N ALA A 15 -16.34 1.08 7.11
CA ALA A 15 -16.56 2.23 7.98
C ALA A 15 -17.91 2.17 8.74
N ASN A 16 -18.58 1.01 8.78
CA ASN A 16 -19.91 0.84 9.39
C ASN A 16 -20.97 1.83 8.88
N GLY A 17 -20.88 2.23 7.61
CA GLY A 17 -21.81 3.13 6.94
C GLY A 17 -21.45 4.63 7.00
N ASP A 18 -20.43 5.03 7.76
CA ASP A 18 -20.04 6.43 7.91
C ASP A 18 -18.89 6.81 6.97
N VAL A 19 -19.25 7.17 5.73
CA VAL A 19 -18.29 7.68 4.73
C VAL A 19 -18.47 9.18 4.57
N ASP A 20 -17.67 9.94 5.32
CA ASP A 20 -17.56 11.38 5.12
C ASP A 20 -16.59 11.69 3.97
N LEU A 21 -17.14 11.86 2.77
CA LEU A 21 -16.38 12.28 1.58
C LEU A 21 -15.99 13.77 1.61
N THR A 22 -16.52 14.53 2.55
CA THR A 22 -16.22 15.97 2.73
C THR A 22 -15.11 16.21 3.74
N GLN A 23 -14.63 15.13 4.39
CA GLN A 23 -13.56 15.19 5.37
C GLN A 23 -12.26 15.71 4.74
N THR A 24 -11.76 16.84 5.26
CA THR A 24 -10.52 17.45 4.78
C THR A 24 -9.29 17.01 5.57
N ASP A 25 -9.48 16.48 6.79
CA ASP A 25 -8.42 15.86 7.57
C ASP A 25 -8.11 14.45 7.01
N VAL A 26 -7.01 14.33 6.27
CA VAL A 26 -6.59 13.07 5.62
C VAL A 26 -6.54 11.91 6.61
N ALA A 27 -6.06 12.14 7.84
CA ALA A 27 -5.95 11.12 8.87
C ALA A 27 -7.31 10.54 9.32
N LYS A 28 -8.40 11.29 9.08
CA LYS A 28 -9.78 10.89 9.39
C LYS A 28 -10.56 10.41 8.17
N HIS A 29 -10.07 10.66 6.96
CA HIS A 29 -10.78 10.34 5.72
C HIS A 29 -11.00 8.82 5.56
N SER A 30 -12.23 8.39 5.28
CA SER A 30 -12.60 6.97 5.31
C SER A 30 -11.79 6.11 4.33
N PHE A 31 -11.45 6.63 3.15
CA PHE A 31 -10.60 5.89 2.18
C PHE A 31 -9.16 5.75 2.67
N TYR A 32 -8.63 6.76 3.36
CA TYR A 32 -7.29 6.69 3.94
C TYR A 32 -7.24 5.64 5.04
N ARG A 33 -8.24 5.62 5.94
CA ARG A 33 -8.33 4.59 6.99
C ARG A 33 -8.56 3.20 6.42
N ALA A 34 -9.40 3.07 5.40
CA ALA A 34 -9.69 1.81 4.74
C ALA A 34 -8.44 1.20 4.07
N PHE A 35 -7.49 2.02 3.60
CA PHE A 35 -6.17 1.53 3.14
C PHE A 35 -5.47 0.72 4.23
N PHE A 36 -5.35 1.23 5.46
CA PHE A 36 -4.65 0.56 6.56
C PHE A 36 -5.39 -0.69 7.04
N LEU A 37 -6.72 -0.63 7.09
CA LEU A 37 -7.54 -1.82 7.38
C LEU A 37 -7.26 -2.94 6.36
N CYS A 38 -7.31 -2.62 5.07
CA CYS A 38 -7.00 -3.58 4.00
C CYS A 38 -5.56 -4.08 4.09
N TRP A 39 -4.60 -3.18 4.36
CA TRP A 39 -3.19 -3.55 4.51
C TRP A 39 -3.00 -4.57 5.63
N ASN A 40 -3.57 -4.31 6.81
CA ASN A 40 -3.40 -5.14 8.00
C ASN A 40 -4.13 -6.48 7.89
N GLU A 41 -5.16 -6.56 7.03
CA GLU A 41 -5.81 -7.81 6.60
C GLU A 41 -5.09 -8.50 5.42
N GLN A 42 -3.94 -7.99 4.97
CA GLN A 42 -3.17 -8.51 3.83
C GLN A 42 -3.93 -8.46 2.49
N ARG A 43 -4.94 -7.59 2.41
CA ARG A 43 -5.76 -7.31 1.21
C ARG A 43 -5.11 -6.20 0.40
N TYR A 44 -3.84 -6.39 0.01
CA TYR A 44 -3.02 -5.34 -0.59
C TYR A 44 -3.56 -4.81 -1.92
N TYR A 45 -4.25 -5.65 -2.70
CA TYR A 45 -4.91 -5.20 -3.93
C TYR A 45 -6.05 -4.24 -3.63
N GLN A 46 -6.86 -4.53 -2.60
CA GLN A 46 -7.92 -3.65 -2.15
C GLN A 46 -7.34 -2.37 -1.53
N ALA A 47 -6.27 -2.47 -0.74
CA ALA A 47 -5.58 -1.30 -0.20
C ALA A 47 -5.14 -0.35 -1.32
N HIS A 48 -4.49 -0.88 -2.37
CA HIS A 48 -4.13 -0.14 -3.57
C HIS A 48 -5.35 0.56 -4.22
N ASP A 49 -6.39 -0.20 -4.55
CA ASP A 49 -7.56 0.30 -5.28
C ASP A 49 -8.34 1.37 -4.50
N VAL A 50 -8.52 1.17 -3.19
CA VAL A 50 -9.19 2.13 -2.31
C VAL A 50 -8.43 3.46 -2.32
N LEU A 51 -7.12 3.44 -2.12
CA LEU A 51 -6.35 4.69 -2.04
C LEU A 51 -6.14 5.34 -3.40
N GLU A 52 -6.05 4.56 -4.48
CA GLU A 52 -6.02 5.07 -5.86
C GLU A 52 -7.25 5.92 -6.17
N GLN A 53 -8.44 5.49 -5.74
CA GLN A 53 -9.65 6.27 -5.94
C GLN A 53 -9.65 7.62 -5.21
N LEU A 54 -8.97 7.71 -4.05
CA LEU A 54 -8.76 8.98 -3.37
C LEU A 54 -7.75 9.84 -4.13
N TRP A 55 -6.61 9.25 -4.50
CA TRP A 55 -5.51 9.94 -5.18
C TRP A 55 -5.90 10.53 -6.54
N LEU A 56 -6.69 9.80 -7.35
CA LEU A 56 -7.15 10.25 -8.66
C LEU A 56 -8.06 11.49 -8.63
N LYS A 57 -8.58 11.87 -7.46
CA LYS A 57 -9.40 13.10 -7.33
C LYS A 57 -8.55 14.36 -7.34
N ASP A 58 -7.30 14.29 -6.87
CA ASP A 58 -6.39 15.44 -6.81
C ASP A 58 -4.92 14.99 -6.84
N THR A 59 -4.42 14.73 -8.05
CA THR A 59 -3.04 14.28 -8.30
C THR A 59 -2.02 15.41 -8.23
N GLU A 60 -2.44 16.66 -8.09
CA GLU A 60 -1.55 17.83 -8.00
C GLU A 60 -1.49 18.40 -6.57
N SER A 61 -2.19 17.77 -5.63
CA SER A 61 -2.15 18.13 -4.21
C SER A 61 -0.75 17.99 -3.61
N ARG A 62 -0.52 18.70 -2.50
CA ARG A 62 0.71 18.59 -1.70
C ARG A 62 0.95 17.17 -1.17
N ASP A 63 -0.10 16.34 -1.10
CA ASP A 63 -0.07 14.96 -0.64
C ASP A 63 -0.08 13.93 -1.79
N ALA A 64 -0.05 14.38 -3.05
CA ALA A 64 -0.13 13.48 -4.20
C ALA A 64 1.00 12.44 -4.21
N ASP A 65 2.24 12.86 -3.95
CA ASP A 65 3.38 11.94 -3.86
C ASP A 65 3.28 11.03 -2.62
N PHE A 66 2.71 11.50 -1.51
CA PHE A 66 2.47 10.67 -0.34
C PHE A 66 1.52 9.52 -0.67
N PHE A 67 0.34 9.81 -1.24
CA PHE A 67 -0.62 8.78 -1.63
C PHE A 67 -0.06 7.85 -2.70
N LYS A 68 0.62 8.40 -3.71
CA LYS A 68 1.30 7.61 -4.74
C LYS A 68 2.32 6.64 -4.14
N GLY A 69 3.06 7.07 -3.13
CA GLY A 69 4.00 6.22 -2.41
C GLY A 69 3.32 5.07 -1.67
N LEU A 70 2.22 5.34 -0.95
CA LEU A 70 1.42 4.30 -0.28
C LEU A 70 0.82 3.29 -1.28
N ILE A 71 0.29 3.77 -2.41
CA ILE A 71 -0.26 2.95 -3.49
C ILE A 71 0.83 2.05 -4.09
N GLN A 72 2.01 2.59 -4.37
CA GLN A 72 3.15 1.83 -4.87
C GLN A 72 3.62 0.77 -3.88
N ALA A 73 3.66 1.09 -2.58
CA ALA A 73 3.98 0.12 -1.54
C ALA A 73 2.96 -1.03 -1.53
N ALA A 74 1.65 -0.74 -1.54
CA ALA A 74 0.63 -1.78 -1.62
C ALA A 74 0.79 -2.65 -2.89
N GLY A 75 1.07 -2.02 -4.04
CA GLY A 75 1.40 -2.73 -5.28
C GLY A 75 2.62 -3.67 -5.15
N ALA A 76 3.67 -3.25 -4.45
CA ALA A 76 4.83 -4.08 -4.18
C ALA A 76 4.45 -5.34 -3.37
N PHE A 77 3.61 -5.18 -2.33
CA PHE A 77 3.12 -6.31 -1.54
C PHE A 77 2.15 -7.21 -2.31
N VAL A 78 1.34 -6.69 -3.25
CA VAL A 78 0.58 -7.53 -4.20
C VAL A 78 1.51 -8.42 -5.01
N HIS A 79 2.67 -7.91 -5.45
CA HIS A 79 3.64 -8.71 -6.17
C HIS A 79 4.23 -9.83 -5.31
N LEU A 80 4.56 -9.55 -4.05
CA LEU A 80 5.07 -10.55 -3.11
C LEU A 80 4.01 -11.62 -2.80
N GLN A 81 2.79 -11.22 -2.47
CA GLN A 81 1.67 -12.13 -2.17
C GLN A 81 1.39 -13.05 -3.36
N LYS A 82 1.30 -12.49 -4.57
CA LYS A 82 1.04 -13.29 -5.77
C LYS A 82 2.17 -14.27 -6.11
N ARG A 83 3.42 -13.92 -5.82
CA ARG A 83 4.54 -14.86 -5.97
C ARG A 83 4.47 -15.98 -4.93
N PHE A 84 4.14 -15.64 -3.69
CA PHE A 84 3.98 -16.62 -2.62
C PHE A 84 2.88 -17.63 -2.94
N GLU A 85 1.72 -17.16 -3.40
CA GLU A 85 0.58 -18.01 -3.78
C GLU A 85 0.88 -18.91 -5.00
N TYR A 86 1.65 -18.40 -5.97
CA TYR A 86 1.88 -19.08 -7.25
C TYR A 86 3.36 -19.04 -7.69
N PRO A 87 4.27 -19.69 -6.94
CA PRO A 87 5.72 -19.54 -7.16
C PRO A 87 6.19 -20.10 -8.50
N SER A 88 5.56 -21.17 -9.01
CA SER A 88 5.93 -21.82 -10.27
C SER A 88 5.20 -21.26 -11.50
N HIS A 89 4.24 -20.33 -11.31
CA HIS A 89 3.47 -19.79 -12.44
C HIS A 89 4.34 -18.83 -13.26
N ALA A 90 4.38 -19.00 -14.59
CA ALA A 90 5.28 -18.25 -15.50
C ALA A 90 5.30 -16.73 -15.26
N LYS A 91 4.12 -16.11 -15.10
CA LYS A 91 3.98 -14.69 -14.72
C LYS A 91 4.28 -14.41 -13.24
N HIS A 92 3.71 -15.15 -12.30
CA HIS A 92 3.75 -14.82 -10.88
C HIS A 92 5.09 -15.13 -10.22
N GLY A 93 5.83 -16.14 -10.69
CA GLY A 93 7.17 -16.47 -10.21
C GLY A 93 8.21 -15.35 -10.43
N ARG A 94 7.99 -14.49 -11.44
CA ARG A 94 8.89 -13.38 -11.82
C ARG A 94 8.58 -12.05 -11.14
N ARG A 95 7.77 -12.05 -10.08
CA ARG A 95 7.25 -10.82 -9.45
C ARG A 95 8.18 -10.13 -8.46
N LEU A 96 9.29 -10.73 -8.06
CA LEU A 96 10.24 -10.09 -7.12
C LEU A 96 10.90 -8.85 -7.69
N SER A 97 11.31 -8.88 -8.97
CA SER A 97 11.96 -7.71 -9.58
C SER A 97 11.00 -6.50 -9.70
N PRO A 98 9.75 -6.68 -10.17
CA PRO A 98 8.74 -5.62 -10.09
C PRO A 98 8.45 -5.13 -8.66
N ALA A 99 8.45 -6.02 -7.66
CA ALA A 99 8.24 -5.62 -6.26
C ALA A 99 9.34 -4.69 -5.75
N VAL A 100 10.62 -5.03 -5.99
CA VAL A 100 11.77 -4.20 -5.61
C VAL A 100 11.68 -2.80 -6.23
N ARG A 101 11.34 -2.71 -7.52
CA ARG A 101 11.16 -1.42 -8.19
C ARG A 101 10.09 -0.56 -7.51
N LEU A 102 8.97 -1.18 -7.12
CA LEU A 102 7.89 -0.46 -6.44
C LEU A 102 8.26 -0.06 -5.01
N PHE A 103 9.02 -0.88 -4.27
CA PHE A 103 9.55 -0.49 -2.96
C PHE A 103 10.41 0.77 -3.06
N GLN A 104 11.34 0.82 -4.02
CA GLN A 104 12.22 1.97 -4.23
C GLN A 104 11.45 3.24 -4.63
N LEU A 105 10.44 3.11 -5.49
CA LEU A 105 9.59 4.24 -5.88
C LEU A 105 8.74 4.75 -4.71
N ALA A 106 8.15 3.82 -3.95
CA ALA A 106 7.35 4.15 -2.77
C ALA A 106 8.20 4.89 -1.73
N GLU A 107 9.37 4.34 -1.40
CA GLU A 107 10.31 4.96 -0.47
C GLU A 107 10.73 6.36 -0.92
N LYS A 108 11.09 6.53 -2.20
CA LYS A 108 11.46 7.83 -2.77
C LYS A 108 10.35 8.86 -2.55
N ASN A 109 9.11 8.51 -2.88
CA ASN A 109 7.98 9.43 -2.76
C ASN A 109 7.59 9.71 -1.30
N LEU A 110 7.77 8.75 -0.40
CA LEU A 110 7.40 8.88 1.01
C LEU A 110 8.45 9.61 1.85
N SER A 111 9.74 9.47 1.51
CA SER A 111 10.85 9.92 2.36
C SER A 111 10.81 11.41 2.74
N ILE A 112 10.25 12.27 1.88
CA ILE A 112 10.12 13.72 2.14
C ILE A 112 9.10 14.05 3.24
N PHE A 113 8.22 13.10 3.58
CA PHE A 113 7.17 13.24 4.60
C PHE A 113 7.59 12.66 5.97
N ALA A 114 8.87 12.28 6.12
CA ALA A 114 9.41 11.80 7.38
C ALA A 114 9.52 12.93 8.44
N PRO A 115 9.42 12.61 9.74
CA PRO A 115 9.26 11.26 10.30
C PRO A 115 7.81 10.78 10.35
N ARG A 116 6.83 11.69 10.34
CA ARG A 116 5.42 11.36 10.52
C ARG A 116 4.55 12.29 9.66
N HIS A 117 3.55 11.72 9.00
CA HIS A 117 2.62 12.46 8.14
C HIS A 117 1.24 11.80 8.15
N HIS A 118 0.18 12.59 8.35
CA HIS A 118 -1.21 12.11 8.46
C HIS A 118 -1.41 10.94 9.45
N GLY A 119 -0.64 10.93 10.54
CA GLY A 119 -0.67 9.89 11.59
C GLY A 119 0.22 8.69 11.31
N LEU A 120 0.73 8.51 10.09
CA LEU A 120 1.65 7.41 9.75
C LEU A 120 3.09 7.73 10.16
N ASP A 121 3.75 6.79 10.83
CA ASP A 121 5.21 6.81 11.00
C ASP A 121 5.92 6.50 9.68
N VAL A 122 6.17 7.56 8.91
CA VAL A 122 6.76 7.49 7.57
C VAL A 122 8.20 7.02 7.62
N ALA A 123 8.96 7.40 8.65
CA ALA A 123 10.34 6.95 8.80
C ALA A 123 10.41 5.43 8.98
N ALA A 124 9.62 4.87 9.90
CA ALA A 124 9.54 3.42 10.11
C ALA A 124 9.05 2.70 8.85
N PHE A 125 8.08 3.28 8.15
CA PHE A 125 7.57 2.66 6.92
C PHE A 125 8.62 2.65 5.80
N CYS A 126 9.35 3.74 5.56
CA CYS A 126 10.44 3.77 4.58
C CYS A 126 11.54 2.73 4.92
N GLN A 127 11.89 2.57 6.21
CA GLN A 127 12.84 1.55 6.64
C GLN A 127 12.34 0.13 6.33
N LEU A 128 11.05 -0.14 6.56
CA LEU A 128 10.41 -1.41 6.21
C LEU A 128 10.52 -1.69 4.71
N LEU A 129 10.15 -0.73 3.85
CA LEU A 129 10.18 -0.89 2.39
C LEU A 129 11.61 -1.19 1.90
N ARG A 130 12.60 -0.45 2.42
CA ARG A 130 14.02 -0.66 2.10
C ARG A 130 14.48 -2.05 2.53
N ALA A 131 14.15 -2.48 3.76
CA ALA A 131 14.53 -3.80 4.25
C ALA A 131 13.94 -4.94 3.40
N TYR A 132 12.70 -4.80 2.92
CA TYR A 132 12.10 -5.76 1.99
C TYR A 132 12.85 -5.82 0.65
N ALA A 133 13.17 -4.65 0.07
CA ALA A 133 13.92 -4.56 -1.17
C ALA A 133 15.32 -5.20 -1.03
N ASP A 134 16.04 -4.85 0.03
CA ASP A 134 17.40 -5.32 0.28
C ASP A 134 17.46 -6.83 0.47
N ARG A 135 16.49 -7.42 1.21
CA ARG A 135 16.42 -8.89 1.37
C ARG A 135 16.21 -9.62 0.05
N ILE A 136 15.37 -9.06 -0.84
CA ILE A 136 15.13 -9.65 -2.16
C ILE A 136 16.39 -9.57 -3.03
N VAL A 137 17.05 -8.42 -3.03
CA VAL A 137 18.29 -8.19 -3.80
C VAL A 137 19.42 -9.07 -3.29
N ALA A 138 19.63 -9.14 -1.97
CA ALA A 138 20.64 -9.98 -1.35
C ALA A 138 20.42 -11.48 -1.62
N ALA A 139 19.17 -11.90 -1.76
CA ALA A 139 18.82 -13.26 -2.18
C ALA A 139 18.85 -13.47 -3.70
N GLU A 140 19.41 -12.54 -4.48
CA GLU A 140 19.48 -12.57 -5.94
C GLU A 140 18.13 -12.84 -6.61
N TYR A 141 17.04 -12.28 -6.05
CA TYR A 141 15.67 -12.51 -6.51
C TYR A 141 15.23 -13.99 -6.48
N LYS A 142 15.84 -14.82 -5.64
CA LYS A 142 15.46 -16.24 -5.47
C LYS A 142 14.52 -16.46 -4.29
N ALA A 143 14.60 -15.64 -3.24
CA ALA A 143 13.76 -15.75 -2.05
C ALA A 143 12.72 -14.61 -1.95
N ASN A 144 11.51 -14.96 -1.52
CA ASN A 144 10.47 -13.98 -1.17
C ASN A 144 10.49 -13.81 0.35
N PRO A 145 10.80 -12.61 0.88
CA PRO A 145 10.83 -12.37 2.33
C PRO A 145 9.44 -12.18 2.96
N TRP A 146 8.36 -12.18 2.16
CA TRP A 146 6.99 -12.09 2.64
C TRP A 146 6.35 -13.47 2.75
N SER A 147 5.63 -13.68 3.86
CA SER A 147 4.63 -14.73 4.04
C SER A 147 3.44 -14.17 4.84
N PRO A 148 2.27 -14.85 4.85
CA PRO A 148 1.13 -14.44 5.66
C PRO A 148 1.44 -14.32 7.16
N GLU A 149 2.35 -15.13 7.68
CA GLU A 149 2.72 -15.18 9.10
C GLU A 149 3.59 -14.00 9.51
N THR A 150 4.39 -13.47 8.59
CA THR A 150 5.32 -12.36 8.84
C THR A 150 4.91 -11.08 8.12
N ALA A 151 3.66 -10.99 7.66
CA ALA A 151 3.15 -9.83 6.94
C ALA A 151 3.19 -8.58 7.84
N PRO A 152 3.74 -7.45 7.37
CA PRO A 152 3.88 -6.26 8.20
C PRO A 152 2.52 -5.58 8.39
N LYS A 153 2.32 -5.02 9.59
CA LYS A 153 1.18 -4.18 9.92
C LYS A 153 1.59 -2.71 9.98
N LEU A 154 0.67 -1.83 9.63
CA LEU A 154 0.83 -0.38 9.71
C LEU A 154 -0.25 0.17 10.63
N GLU A 155 0.17 0.94 11.62
CA GLU A 155 -0.72 1.59 12.56
C GLU A 155 -0.62 3.11 12.39
N LEU A 156 -1.75 3.80 12.57
CA LEU A 156 -1.79 5.25 12.67
C LEU A 156 -1.66 5.64 14.15
N GLY A 157 -0.83 6.65 14.43
CA GLY A 157 -0.60 7.17 15.78
C GLY A 157 -1.53 8.30 16.18
#